data_AF-A0A1U8N3N0-F1
#
_entry.id   AF-A0A1U8N3N0-F1
#
_cell.length_a   1.000
_cell.length_b   1.000
_cell.length_c   1.000
_cell.angle_alpha   90.00
_cell.angle_beta   90.00
_cell.angle_gamma   90.00
#
_symmetry.space_group_name_H-M   'P 1'
#
loop_
_entity.id
_entity.type
_entity.pdbx_description
1 polymer ?
#
loop_
_entity_poly.entity_id
_entity_poly.type
_entity_poly.pdbx_seq_one_letter_code
_entity_poly.pdbx_strand_id
1 'polypeptide(L)'
;MLSVSLFFSSSSSHLLFLSKTLTKRTCFSSLATMSINLNAHAFAGNPIRSKTLKAHDPLSPSSAFQSLKTHLLQNPETTSLPPPPKSPLFKVLPFRKGRPLASSSITGNNDDDVPSWHLGWISLPDCKYFLGKCGMDLTEDSLVYLGSKIEDDVVYWAVDVSGESRLVPELGSKQFCFVELRTLMVATDWSDSIAMGELAIAGHARALLEWHNLSRFCGHCGEKTIPKEAGRRKQCSNESCKKRIYPRVDPVVIMLVIDRENDRALLGRQSRFVPRMWSCLAGFIEPGESLEEAVRRETYEEAGIEVGEVVYHSSQPWPVGPSSIPCQLMVGFFAFAKSLEINVDKEELEDAQWHSREDVRKALAVAEYKKAQKTTAAKVDQMCKGVEKGQSLSADFNVESGELAPMFFPGPFAIAHHLISTWANQDVPTDGVKAGSKQPSSSILNL
;
A
#
# COMPACT_ATOMS: atom_id res chain seq x y z
N MET A 1 61.38 41.60 -12.56
CA MET A 1 61.52 42.94 -13.15
C MET A 1 60.17 43.64 -13.05
N LEU A 2 60.14 44.83 -12.42
CA LEU A 2 59.00 45.77 -12.18
C LEU A 2 57.84 45.18 -11.34
N SER A 3 57.60 45.46 -10.05
CA SER A 3 57.70 46.65 -9.18
C SER A 3 56.84 47.83 -9.63
N VAL A 4 55.73 48.11 -8.91
CA VAL A 4 55.35 49.41 -8.31
C VAL A 4 54.26 49.16 -7.24
N SER A 5 54.36 49.89 -6.13
CA SER A 5 53.63 49.79 -4.85
C SER A 5 52.65 50.95 -4.60
N LEU A 6 51.83 50.80 -3.54
CA LEU A 6 51.13 51.82 -2.69
C LEU A 6 49.85 52.47 -3.29
N PHE A 7 48.76 52.80 -2.56
CA PHE A 7 48.60 53.43 -1.24
C PHE A 7 47.23 53.12 -0.56
N PHE A 8 47.19 53.30 0.76
CA PHE A 8 46.04 53.31 1.69
C PHE A 8 45.06 54.49 1.49
N SER A 9 43.79 54.33 1.91
CA SER A 9 43.10 55.28 2.81
C SER A 9 41.69 54.81 3.24
N SER A 10 41.36 55.03 4.51
CA SER A 10 40.08 54.81 5.19
C SER A 10 39.06 55.93 4.94
N SER A 11 37.76 55.65 5.09
CA SER A 11 36.81 56.55 5.80
C SER A 11 35.45 55.90 6.04
N SER A 12 34.99 55.96 7.28
CA SER A 12 33.64 55.64 7.76
C SER A 12 32.67 56.79 7.47
N SER A 13 31.38 56.51 7.23
CA SER A 13 30.26 57.45 7.46
C SER A 13 28.88 56.78 7.46
N HIS A 14 28.09 57.23 8.43
CA HIS A 14 26.75 56.90 8.93
C HIS A 14 25.56 56.59 7.98
N LEU A 15 24.64 55.81 8.58
CA LEU A 15 23.18 55.67 8.41
C LEU A 15 22.43 56.64 7.49
N LEU A 16 21.40 56.11 6.80
CA LEU A 16 20.05 56.70 6.77
C LEU A 16 19.00 55.65 6.34
N PHE A 17 18.03 55.41 7.23
CA PHE A 17 16.77 54.71 6.98
C PHE A 17 15.89 55.52 6.04
N LEU A 18 15.24 54.89 5.06
CA LEU A 18 14.05 55.44 4.40
C LEU A 18 13.11 54.31 3.99
N SER A 19 12.06 54.16 4.79
CA SER A 19 10.86 53.37 4.53
C SER A 19 10.13 53.92 3.31
N LYS A 20 9.81 53.06 2.34
CA LYS A 20 8.75 53.28 1.36
C LYS A 20 7.91 52.02 1.24
N THR A 21 6.76 52.07 1.90
CA THR A 21 5.61 51.21 1.69
C THR A 21 5.08 51.40 0.25
N LEU A 22 5.06 50.32 -0.52
CA LEU A 22 4.28 50.24 -1.75
C LEU A 22 3.35 49.03 -1.68
N THR A 23 2.07 49.33 -1.48
CA THR A 23 0.94 48.42 -1.56
C THR A 23 0.78 47.94 -3.00
N LYS A 24 1.01 46.65 -3.26
CA LYS A 24 0.52 45.97 -4.46
C LYS A 24 -0.42 44.85 -4.04
N ARG A 25 -1.70 45.04 -4.38
CA ARG A 25 -2.76 44.03 -4.33
C ARG A 25 -2.32 42.80 -5.14
N THR A 26 -1.99 41.70 -4.48
CA THR A 26 -1.91 40.39 -5.11
C THR A 26 -3.31 39.78 -5.10
N CYS A 27 -3.94 39.76 -6.27
CA CYS A 27 -5.12 38.94 -6.53
C CYS A 27 -4.65 37.48 -6.60
N PHE A 28 -4.77 36.74 -5.49
CA PHE A 28 -4.58 35.29 -5.49
C PHE A 28 -5.86 34.64 -6.00
N SER A 29 -5.89 34.28 -7.28
CA SER A 29 -6.80 33.24 -7.76
C SER A 29 -6.25 31.89 -7.31
N SER A 30 -6.71 31.44 -6.15
CA SER A 30 -6.46 30.11 -5.60
C SER A 30 -7.12 29.05 -6.51
N LEU A 31 -6.38 28.50 -7.46
CA LEU A 31 -6.64 27.14 -7.94
C LEU A 31 -6.00 26.20 -6.91
N ALA A 32 -6.82 25.65 -6.03
CA ALA A 32 -6.42 24.64 -5.06
C ALA A 32 -6.13 23.32 -5.81
N THR A 33 -4.89 23.14 -6.26
CA THR A 33 -4.38 21.85 -6.73
C THR A 33 -4.22 20.90 -5.54
N MET A 34 -5.05 19.85 -5.52
CA MET A 34 -5.01 18.78 -4.52
C MET A 34 -3.82 17.84 -4.77
N SER A 35 -2.60 18.28 -4.45
CA SER A 35 -1.50 17.35 -4.20
C SER A 35 -1.74 16.70 -2.83
N ILE A 36 -2.38 15.54 -2.80
CA ILE A 36 -2.47 14.74 -1.56
C ILE A 36 -1.06 14.22 -1.29
N ASN A 37 -0.36 14.85 -0.36
CA ASN A 37 0.99 14.47 0.05
C ASN A 37 0.90 13.20 0.90
N LEU A 38 0.88 12.03 0.25
CA LEU A 38 0.82 10.75 0.94
C LEU A 38 2.17 10.43 1.58
N ASN A 39 2.19 10.24 2.90
CA ASN A 39 3.39 9.82 3.63
C ASN A 39 3.87 8.41 3.21
N ALA A 40 2.96 7.56 2.68
CA ALA A 40 3.26 6.23 2.16
C ALA A 40 2.20 5.78 1.15
N HIS A 41 2.58 4.91 0.21
CA HIS A 41 1.62 4.22 -0.67
C HIS A 41 0.68 3.30 0.14
N ALA A 42 -0.52 3.05 -0.38
CA ALA A 42 -1.41 2.05 0.22
C ALA A 42 -0.68 0.71 0.38
N PHE A 43 -0.95 0.03 1.50
CA PHE A 43 -0.29 -1.21 1.94
C PHE A 43 1.18 -1.09 2.38
N ALA A 44 1.81 0.08 2.27
CA ALA A 44 3.16 0.33 2.77
C ALA A 44 3.14 1.00 4.16
N GLY A 45 4.27 1.00 4.86
CA GLY A 45 4.39 1.70 6.15
C GLY A 45 3.75 0.97 7.34
N ASN A 46 3.74 -0.37 7.34
CA ASN A 46 3.14 -1.17 8.41
C ASN A 46 3.73 -0.81 9.80
N PRO A 47 2.93 -0.22 10.72
CA PRO A 47 3.45 0.38 11.96
C PRO A 47 3.87 -0.66 13.00
N ILE A 48 3.36 -1.90 12.92
CA ILE A 48 3.67 -2.97 13.89
C ILE A 48 4.91 -3.80 13.52
N ARG A 49 5.57 -3.49 12.38
CA ARG A 49 6.83 -4.14 11.95
C ARG A 49 8.09 -3.33 12.26
N SER A 50 7.97 -2.15 12.88
CA SER A 50 9.00 -1.11 12.93
C SER A 50 10.26 -1.44 13.75
N LYS A 51 10.26 -2.51 14.57
CA LYS A 51 11.42 -2.89 15.39
C LYS A 51 11.68 -4.39 15.32
N THR A 52 12.81 -4.80 14.73
CA THR A 52 13.28 -6.18 14.86
C THR A 52 13.78 -6.35 16.30
N LEU A 53 12.92 -6.90 17.15
CA LEU A 53 13.25 -7.20 18.53
C LEU A 53 14.32 -8.30 18.57
N LYS A 54 15.27 -8.20 19.50
CA LYS A 54 16.26 -9.26 19.74
C LYS A 54 15.53 -10.54 20.16
N ALA A 55 16.10 -11.71 19.88
CA ALA A 55 15.46 -13.01 20.14
C ALA A 55 15.06 -13.26 21.61
N HIS A 56 15.65 -12.53 22.56
CA HIS A 56 15.37 -12.63 24.00
C HIS A 56 14.31 -11.63 24.48
N ASP A 57 13.81 -10.75 23.61
CA ASP A 57 12.75 -9.81 23.96
C ASP A 57 11.42 -10.56 24.17
N PRO A 58 10.64 -10.26 25.23
CA PRO A 58 9.33 -10.87 25.47
C PRO A 58 8.35 -10.73 24.28
N LEU A 59 8.47 -9.66 23.51
CA LEU A 59 7.63 -9.36 22.35
C LEU A 59 8.21 -9.91 21.03
N SER A 60 9.39 -10.53 21.07
CA SER A 60 9.98 -11.17 19.90
C SER A 60 9.05 -12.27 19.36
N PRO A 61 9.08 -12.57 18.04
CA PRO A 61 8.22 -13.60 17.47
C PRO A 61 8.34 -14.96 18.16
N SER A 62 9.55 -15.34 18.58
CA SER A 62 9.80 -16.61 19.26
C SER A 62 9.20 -16.63 20.67
N SER A 63 9.43 -15.56 21.46
CA SER A 63 8.85 -15.43 22.80
C SER A 63 7.33 -15.35 22.76
N ALA A 64 6.79 -14.53 21.87
CA ALA A 64 5.36 -14.37 21.68
C ALA A 64 4.67 -15.70 21.30
N PHE A 65 5.32 -16.51 20.46
CA PHE A 65 4.80 -17.83 20.10
C PHE A 65 4.80 -18.83 21.27
N GLN A 66 5.80 -18.80 22.15
CA GLN A 66 5.81 -19.62 23.36
C GLN A 66 4.73 -19.18 24.36
N SER A 67 4.55 -17.87 24.53
CA SER A 67 3.47 -17.31 25.35
C SER A 67 2.10 -17.70 24.77
N LEU A 68 1.93 -17.64 23.45
CA LEU A 68 0.71 -18.08 22.76
C LEU A 68 0.39 -19.55 23.06
N LYS A 69 1.38 -20.46 22.96
CA LYS A 69 1.19 -21.89 23.30
C LYS A 69 0.70 -22.08 24.73
N THR A 70 1.31 -21.36 25.66
CA THR A 70 0.94 -21.43 27.08
C THR A 70 -0.51 -20.98 27.29
N HIS A 71 -0.92 -19.86 26.67
CA HIS A 71 -2.29 -19.37 26.73
C HIS A 71 -3.32 -20.28 26.05
N LEU A 72 -2.94 -20.95 24.94
CA LEU A 72 -3.82 -21.91 24.27
C LEU A 72 -4.00 -23.21 25.07
N LEU A 73 -3.01 -23.63 25.85
CA LEU A 73 -3.10 -24.81 26.72
C LEU A 73 -3.85 -24.54 28.04
N GLN A 74 -3.92 -23.30 28.50
CA GLN A 74 -4.68 -22.92 29.69
C GLN A 74 -6.19 -22.98 29.42
N ASN A 75 -6.90 -23.77 30.23
CA ASN A 75 -8.37 -23.79 30.27
C ASN A 75 -8.88 -22.73 31.25
N PRO A 76 -9.93 -21.95 30.90
CA PRO A 76 -10.48 -20.93 31.78
C PRO A 76 -11.03 -21.46 33.11
N GLU A 77 -11.34 -22.76 33.21
CA GLU A 77 -11.93 -23.39 34.40
C GLU A 77 -10.93 -23.94 35.43
N THR A 78 -9.62 -23.93 35.13
CA THR A 78 -8.60 -24.48 36.03
C THR A 78 -7.43 -23.52 36.18
N THR A 79 -7.57 -22.45 36.96
CA THR A 79 -6.39 -21.87 37.61
C THR A 79 -6.69 -21.09 38.89
N SER A 80 -6.31 -21.67 40.02
CA SER A 80 -6.04 -21.00 41.30
C SER A 80 -4.57 -20.54 41.42
N LEU A 81 -3.86 -20.38 40.29
CA LEU A 81 -2.50 -19.86 40.26
C LEU A 81 -2.49 -18.40 39.82
N PRO A 82 -1.59 -17.57 40.40
CA PRO A 82 -1.46 -16.18 40.00
C PRO A 82 -1.01 -16.09 38.52
N PRO A 83 -1.48 -15.08 37.77
CA PRO A 83 -1.06 -14.88 36.39
C PRO A 83 0.47 -14.71 36.32
N PRO A 84 1.14 -15.29 35.31
CA PRO A 84 2.57 -15.08 35.12
C PRO A 84 2.85 -13.57 34.96
N PRO A 85 4.01 -13.08 35.45
CA PRO A 85 4.30 -11.66 35.44
C PRO A 85 4.37 -11.13 34.00
N LYS A 86 3.56 -10.10 33.71
CA LYS A 86 3.50 -9.35 32.43
C LYS A 86 3.46 -10.23 31.18
N SER A 87 2.36 -10.97 30.98
CA SER A 87 2.07 -11.55 29.66
C SER A 87 1.54 -10.46 28.73
N PRO A 88 2.06 -10.36 27.49
CA PRO A 88 1.62 -9.34 26.56
C PRO A 88 0.16 -9.53 26.17
N LEU A 89 -0.52 -8.43 25.86
CA LEU A 89 -1.90 -8.49 25.37
C LEU A 89 -1.90 -9.03 23.93
N PHE A 90 -2.73 -10.03 23.66
CA PHE A 90 -2.87 -10.59 22.32
C PHE A 90 -4.10 -10.05 21.59
N LYS A 91 -3.86 -9.41 20.45
CA LYS A 91 -4.89 -9.03 19.49
C LYS A 91 -4.83 -9.95 18.28
N VAL A 92 -5.97 -10.53 17.93
CA VAL A 92 -6.12 -11.45 16.79
C VAL A 92 -7.00 -10.77 15.75
N LEU A 93 -6.57 -10.78 14.49
CA LEU A 93 -7.34 -10.32 13.34
C LEU A 93 -7.84 -11.53 12.53
N PRO A 94 -9.14 -11.84 12.57
CA PRO A 94 -9.73 -12.88 11.76
C PRO A 94 -9.79 -12.48 10.28
N PHE A 95 -9.56 -13.44 9.40
CA PHE A 95 -9.77 -13.33 7.96
C PHE A 95 -10.74 -14.40 7.47
N ARG A 96 -11.55 -14.06 6.47
CA ARG A 96 -12.42 -15.01 5.79
C ARG A 96 -12.28 -14.84 4.28
N LYS A 97 -11.74 -15.84 3.61
CA LYS A 97 -11.47 -15.86 2.17
C LYS A 97 -10.66 -14.63 1.73
N GLY A 98 -9.58 -14.32 2.45
CA GLY A 98 -8.74 -13.16 2.20
C GLY A 98 -9.31 -11.80 2.66
N ARG A 99 -10.54 -11.77 3.19
CA ARG A 99 -11.19 -10.54 3.71
C ARG A 99 -10.88 -10.35 5.20
N PRO A 100 -10.24 -9.25 5.63
CA PRO A 100 -10.10 -8.95 7.06
C PRO A 100 -11.46 -8.68 7.71
N LEU A 101 -11.55 -8.99 9.00
CA LEU A 101 -12.61 -8.46 9.85
C LEU A 101 -12.42 -6.95 10.03
N ALA A 102 -13.48 -6.19 9.87
CA ALA A 102 -13.50 -4.74 10.01
C ALA A 102 -14.73 -4.29 10.81
N SER A 103 -14.62 -3.13 11.43
CA SER A 103 -15.71 -2.37 12.04
C SER A 103 -15.77 -0.98 11.41
N SER A 104 -16.84 -0.24 11.68
CA SER A 104 -16.98 1.16 11.28
C SER A 104 -17.38 2.00 12.48
N SER A 105 -16.93 3.26 12.51
CA SER A 105 -17.34 4.25 13.48
C SER A 105 -17.57 5.61 12.82
N ILE A 106 -18.45 6.42 13.39
CA ILE A 106 -18.69 7.80 12.96
C ILE A 106 -18.24 8.70 14.11
N THR A 107 -17.19 9.48 13.89
CA THR A 107 -16.66 10.43 14.87
C THR A 107 -17.20 11.82 14.56
N GLY A 108 -18.38 12.13 15.11
CA GLY A 108 -19.02 13.44 14.99
C GLY A 108 -20.55 13.37 15.03
N ASN A 109 -21.19 14.52 15.16
CA ASN A 109 -22.66 14.65 15.28
C ASN A 109 -23.28 15.31 14.03
N ASN A 110 -22.53 15.50 12.94
CA ASN A 110 -23.01 16.16 11.73
C ASN A 110 -23.38 15.13 10.66
N ASP A 111 -24.44 15.39 9.89
CA ASP A 111 -24.88 14.52 8.78
C ASP A 111 -23.85 14.38 7.64
N ASP A 112 -22.84 15.25 7.58
CA ASP A 112 -21.76 15.24 6.58
C ASP A 112 -20.52 14.42 7.01
N ASP A 113 -20.52 13.83 8.22
CA ASP A 113 -19.39 13.08 8.75
C ASP A 113 -19.21 11.74 8.01
N VAL A 114 -18.03 11.54 7.45
CA VAL A 114 -17.70 10.33 6.70
C VAL A 114 -17.33 9.21 7.68
N PRO A 115 -17.99 8.04 7.62
CA PRO A 115 -17.63 6.92 8.49
C PRO A 115 -16.17 6.50 8.28
N SER A 116 -15.49 6.17 9.37
CA SER A 116 -14.13 5.63 9.36
C SER A 116 -14.16 4.14 9.68
N TRP A 117 -13.53 3.34 8.83
CA TRP A 117 -13.39 1.92 9.06
C TRP A 117 -12.17 1.64 9.94
N HIS A 118 -12.25 0.57 10.73
CA HIS A 118 -11.14 0.07 11.55
C HIS A 118 -10.99 -1.44 11.44
N LEU A 119 -9.78 -1.94 11.66
CA LEU A 119 -9.55 -3.38 11.76
C LEU A 119 -10.28 -3.99 12.97
N GLY A 120 -11.01 -5.07 12.73
CA GLY A 120 -11.78 -5.80 13.73
C GLY A 120 -10.91 -6.70 14.61
N TRP A 121 -10.10 -6.10 15.46
CA TRP A 121 -9.27 -6.83 16.42
C TRP A 121 -10.13 -7.46 17.52
N ILE A 122 -9.93 -8.75 17.78
CA ILE A 122 -10.54 -9.47 18.90
C ILE A 122 -9.47 -9.99 19.87
N SER A 123 -9.84 -10.22 21.12
CA SER A 123 -8.94 -10.82 22.10
C SER A 123 -8.71 -12.31 21.78
N LEU A 124 -7.58 -12.88 22.23
CA LEU A 124 -7.34 -14.32 22.09
C LEU A 124 -8.45 -15.17 22.75
N PRO A 125 -8.93 -14.87 23.98
CA PRO A 125 -10.05 -15.59 24.57
C PRO A 125 -11.35 -15.51 23.75
N ASP A 126 -11.70 -14.34 23.23
CA ASP A 126 -12.88 -14.18 22.36
C ASP A 126 -12.72 -15.03 21.10
N CYS A 127 -11.55 -15.00 20.46
CA CYS A 127 -11.24 -15.81 19.28
C CYS A 127 -11.43 -17.31 19.57
N LYS A 128 -10.91 -17.78 20.70
CA LYS A 128 -11.02 -19.18 21.14
C LYS A 128 -12.49 -19.55 21.41
N TYR A 129 -13.25 -18.68 22.06
CA TYR A 129 -14.67 -18.87 22.35
C TYR A 129 -15.51 -18.97 21.07
N PHE A 130 -15.32 -18.04 20.13
CA PHE A 130 -16.06 -18.03 18.87
C PHE A 130 -15.76 -19.26 18.01
N LEU A 131 -14.49 -19.66 17.91
CA LEU A 131 -14.09 -20.87 17.18
C LEU A 131 -14.57 -22.15 17.85
N GLY A 132 -14.51 -22.21 19.19
CA GLY A 132 -15.00 -23.36 19.97
C GLY A 132 -16.50 -23.61 19.78
N LYS A 133 -17.33 -22.55 19.71
CA LYS A 133 -18.75 -22.68 19.34
C LYS A 133 -18.97 -23.28 17.95
N CYS A 134 -18.02 -23.07 17.05
CA CYS A 134 -18.03 -23.64 15.71
C CYS A 134 -17.40 -25.05 15.67
N GLY A 135 -16.99 -25.61 16.80
CA GLY A 135 -16.37 -26.94 16.87
C GLY A 135 -14.93 -26.96 16.33
N MET A 136 -14.26 -25.80 16.26
CA MET A 136 -12.85 -25.70 15.90
C MET A 136 -11.99 -25.35 17.11
N ASP A 137 -10.95 -26.15 17.33
CA ASP A 137 -9.91 -25.80 18.27
C ASP A 137 -8.88 -24.88 17.61
N LEU A 138 -8.67 -23.72 18.22
CA LEU A 138 -7.62 -22.79 17.81
C LEU A 138 -6.25 -23.38 18.18
N THR A 139 -5.49 -23.80 17.18
CA THR A 139 -4.11 -24.29 17.35
C THR A 139 -3.09 -23.18 17.13
N GLU A 140 -1.90 -23.30 17.70
CA GLU A 140 -0.82 -22.34 17.48
C GLU A 140 -0.40 -22.23 15.99
N ASP A 141 -0.56 -23.33 15.24
CA ASP A 141 -0.16 -23.40 13.82
C ASP A 141 -1.16 -22.69 12.90
N SER A 142 -2.37 -22.40 13.39
CA SER A 142 -3.40 -21.62 12.68
C SER A 142 -3.15 -20.11 12.73
N LEU A 143 -2.27 -19.65 13.64
CA LEU A 143 -2.01 -18.23 13.88
C LEU A 143 -0.69 -17.78 13.24
N VAL A 144 -0.71 -16.60 12.63
CA VAL A 144 0.49 -15.97 12.05
C VAL A 144 0.81 -14.67 12.77
N TYR A 145 2.07 -14.50 13.16
CA TYR A 145 2.55 -13.29 13.84
C TYR A 145 2.66 -12.14 12.84
N LEU A 146 2.06 -11.00 13.19
CA LEU A 146 2.09 -9.79 12.36
C LEU A 146 3.08 -8.75 12.86
N GLY A 147 3.33 -8.71 14.17
CA GLY A 147 4.14 -7.66 14.79
C GLY A 147 3.78 -7.44 16.25
N SER A 148 4.40 -6.42 16.84
CA SER A 148 4.17 -6.02 18.23
C SER A 148 4.33 -4.51 18.39
N LYS A 149 3.63 -3.94 19.36
CA LYS A 149 3.87 -2.56 19.84
C LYS A 149 4.44 -2.62 21.25
N ILE A 150 5.67 -2.13 21.41
CA ILE A 150 6.38 -2.12 22.69
C ILE A 150 5.71 -1.18 23.69
N GLU A 151 5.25 -0.02 23.22
CA GLU A 151 4.62 1.02 24.04
C GLU A 151 3.39 0.50 24.80
N ASP A 152 2.63 -0.39 24.16
CA ASP A 152 1.37 -0.92 24.69
C ASP A 152 1.48 -2.37 25.19
N ASP A 153 2.67 -3.00 25.08
CA ASP A 153 2.91 -4.43 25.37
C ASP A 153 1.92 -5.37 24.63
N VAL A 154 1.63 -5.06 23.36
CA VAL A 154 0.67 -5.80 22.52
C VAL A 154 1.38 -6.61 21.44
N VAL A 155 0.97 -7.86 21.26
CA VAL A 155 1.33 -8.69 20.10
C VAL A 155 0.11 -8.92 19.21
N TYR A 156 0.34 -8.78 17.90
CA TYR A 156 -0.69 -8.88 16.87
C TYR A 156 -0.53 -10.18 16.08
N TRP A 157 -1.63 -10.89 15.93
CA TRP A 157 -1.74 -12.14 15.20
C TRP A 157 -2.84 -12.06 14.14
N ALA A 158 -2.76 -12.88 13.10
CA ALA A 158 -3.87 -13.12 12.18
C ALA A 158 -4.24 -14.60 12.15
N VAL A 159 -5.49 -14.89 11.81
CA VAL A 159 -6.02 -16.26 11.66
C VAL A 159 -6.97 -16.33 10.49
N ASP A 160 -6.90 -17.39 9.71
CA ASP A 160 -7.89 -17.69 8.67
C ASP A 160 -9.05 -18.52 9.25
N VAL A 161 -10.26 -17.98 9.16
CA VAL A 161 -11.52 -18.59 9.62
C VAL A 161 -12.46 -18.92 8.44
N SER A 162 -11.91 -19.08 7.24
CA SER A 162 -12.66 -19.39 6.01
C SER A 162 -13.52 -20.64 6.10
N GLY A 163 -13.13 -21.62 6.92
CA GLY A 163 -13.89 -22.85 7.15
C GLY A 163 -15.25 -22.62 7.81
N GLU A 164 -15.46 -21.51 8.53
CA GLU A 164 -16.57 -21.40 9.49
C GLU A 164 -17.58 -20.31 9.13
N SER A 165 -18.69 -20.70 8.52
CA SER A 165 -19.78 -19.77 8.19
C SER A 165 -20.55 -19.27 9.41
N ARG A 166 -20.55 -20.02 10.52
CA ARG A 166 -21.30 -19.72 11.75
C ARG A 166 -20.76 -18.52 12.53
N LEU A 167 -19.53 -18.10 12.28
CA LEU A 167 -18.92 -16.91 12.91
C LEU A 167 -19.52 -15.59 12.41
N VAL A 168 -20.02 -15.57 11.17
CA VAL A 168 -20.45 -14.32 10.51
C VAL A 168 -21.61 -13.66 11.25
N PRO A 169 -22.69 -14.36 11.65
CA PRO A 169 -23.77 -13.75 12.42
C PRO A 169 -23.35 -13.28 13.82
N GLU A 170 -22.49 -14.05 14.52
CA GLU A 170 -22.04 -13.68 15.88
C GLU A 170 -21.21 -12.39 15.85
N LEU A 171 -20.25 -12.29 14.93
CA LEU A 171 -19.44 -11.09 14.74
C LEU A 171 -20.29 -9.91 14.21
N GLY A 172 -21.26 -10.18 13.34
CA GLY A 172 -22.21 -9.18 12.84
C GLY A 172 -23.05 -8.55 13.94
N SER A 173 -23.47 -9.32 14.96
CA SER A 173 -24.19 -8.76 16.12
C SER A 173 -23.35 -7.77 16.95
N LYS A 174 -22.02 -7.82 16.80
CA LYS A 174 -21.07 -6.87 17.39
C LYS A 174 -20.62 -5.78 16.41
N GLN A 175 -21.37 -5.57 15.33
CA GLN A 175 -21.09 -4.59 14.27
C GLN A 175 -19.76 -4.81 13.52
N PHE A 176 -19.30 -6.06 13.44
CA PHE A 176 -18.17 -6.43 12.58
C PHE A 176 -18.63 -7.04 11.26
N CYS A 177 -17.87 -6.84 10.19
CA CYS A 177 -18.06 -7.54 8.94
C CYS A 177 -16.72 -7.89 8.26
N PHE A 178 -16.72 -8.89 7.38
CA PHE A 178 -15.56 -9.24 6.58
C PHE A 178 -15.59 -8.48 5.25
N VAL A 179 -14.60 -7.61 5.03
CA VAL A 179 -14.58 -6.66 3.90
C VAL A 179 -13.43 -6.99 2.95
N GLU A 180 -13.66 -6.87 1.65
CA GLU A 180 -12.60 -7.02 0.65
C GLU A 180 -11.53 -5.95 0.82
N LEU A 181 -10.26 -6.36 0.71
CA LEU A 181 -9.13 -5.46 0.95
C LEU A 181 -9.08 -4.29 -0.04
N ARG A 182 -9.54 -4.52 -1.29
CA ARG A 182 -9.70 -3.48 -2.31
C ARG A 182 -10.79 -2.47 -1.93
N THR A 183 -11.88 -2.91 -1.31
CA THR A 183 -12.93 -2.03 -0.81
C THR A 183 -12.42 -1.16 0.33
N LEU A 184 -11.69 -1.75 1.29
CA LEU A 184 -11.06 -0.98 2.37
C LEU A 184 -10.07 0.06 1.83
N MET A 185 -9.24 -0.31 0.85
CA MET A 185 -8.29 0.61 0.20
C MET A 185 -8.97 1.85 -0.41
N VAL A 186 -10.16 1.67 -1.00
CA VAL A 186 -10.94 2.78 -1.57
C VAL A 186 -11.66 3.57 -0.47
N ALA A 187 -12.18 2.89 0.55
CA ALA A 187 -12.87 3.53 1.69
C ALA A 187 -11.94 4.34 2.60
N THR A 188 -10.64 4.03 2.61
CA THR A 188 -9.64 4.73 3.44
C THR A 188 -9.57 6.21 3.10
N ASP A 189 -9.63 7.06 4.14
CA ASP A 189 -9.14 8.43 4.01
C ASP A 189 -7.61 8.39 3.91
N TRP A 190 -7.09 8.66 2.72
CA TRP A 190 -5.65 8.56 2.46
C TRP A 190 -4.83 9.65 3.17
N SER A 191 -5.49 10.69 3.69
CA SER A 191 -4.83 11.70 4.53
C SER A 191 -4.69 11.25 5.99
N ASP A 192 -5.46 10.25 6.42
CA ASP A 192 -5.37 9.67 7.75
C ASP A 192 -4.25 8.61 7.83
N SER A 193 -3.15 8.99 8.49
CA SER A 193 -2.01 8.11 8.73
C SER A 193 -2.35 6.84 9.53
N ILE A 194 -3.35 6.88 10.41
CA ILE A 194 -3.77 5.73 11.20
C ILE A 194 -4.49 4.74 10.31
N ALA A 195 -5.49 5.19 9.55
CA ALA A 195 -6.22 4.35 8.59
C ALA A 195 -5.28 3.74 7.53
N MET A 196 -4.31 4.51 7.02
CA MET A 196 -3.27 4.02 6.12
C MET A 196 -2.37 2.94 6.77
N GLY A 197 -2.02 3.12 8.05
CA GLY A 197 -1.29 2.13 8.83
C GLY A 197 -2.09 0.83 9.03
N GLU A 198 -3.38 0.91 9.30
CA GLU A 198 -4.26 -0.25 9.39
C GLU A 198 -4.38 -0.99 8.05
N LEU A 199 -4.48 -0.27 6.94
CA LEU A 199 -4.48 -0.85 5.60
C LEU A 199 -3.19 -1.63 5.32
N ALA A 200 -2.04 -1.11 5.75
CA ALA A 200 -0.75 -1.80 5.65
C ALA A 200 -0.65 -3.06 6.52
N ILE A 201 -1.29 -3.07 7.69
CA ILE A 201 -1.41 -4.27 8.51
C ILE A 201 -2.27 -5.32 7.81
N ALA A 202 -3.44 -4.91 7.32
CA ALA A 202 -4.39 -5.78 6.63
C ALA A 202 -3.76 -6.45 5.40
N GLY A 203 -3.04 -5.66 4.60
CA GLY A 203 -2.32 -6.16 3.43
C GLY A 203 -1.21 -7.16 3.77
N HIS A 204 -0.42 -6.87 4.81
CA HIS A 204 0.61 -7.78 5.29
C HIS A 204 0.03 -9.11 5.78
N ALA A 205 -1.04 -9.04 6.59
CA ALA A 205 -1.70 -10.20 7.15
C ALA A 205 -2.32 -11.07 6.05
N ARG A 206 -3.02 -10.47 5.09
CA ARG A 206 -3.59 -11.18 3.95
C ARG A 206 -2.50 -11.91 3.15
N ALA A 207 -1.42 -11.20 2.78
CA ALA A 207 -0.32 -11.80 2.03
C ALA A 207 0.27 -13.03 2.73
N LEU A 208 0.44 -12.95 4.05
CA LEU A 208 0.99 -14.05 4.83
C LEU A 208 0.01 -15.23 4.90
N LEU A 209 -1.26 -14.99 5.22
CA LEU A 209 -2.29 -16.04 5.31
C LEU A 209 -2.53 -16.74 3.97
N GLU A 210 -2.64 -16.00 2.87
CA GLU A 210 -2.79 -16.58 1.53
C GLU A 210 -1.57 -17.44 1.15
N TRP A 211 -0.36 -16.96 1.45
CA TRP A 211 0.84 -17.77 1.24
C TRP A 211 0.83 -19.06 2.07
N HIS A 212 0.33 -19.02 3.31
CA HIS A 212 0.15 -20.22 4.13
C HIS A 212 -0.83 -21.20 3.47
N ASN A 213 -1.94 -20.70 2.93
CA ASN A 213 -2.95 -21.52 2.26
C ASN A 213 -2.44 -22.18 0.98
N LEU A 214 -1.58 -21.51 0.21
CA LEU A 214 -0.99 -22.07 -1.01
C LEU A 214 0.18 -23.02 -0.70
N SER A 215 1.01 -22.71 0.29
CA SER A 215 2.23 -23.46 0.59
C SER A 215 1.98 -24.58 1.60
N ARG A 216 1.04 -25.49 1.32
CA ARG A 216 0.68 -26.60 2.25
C ARG A 216 1.63 -27.80 2.16
N PHE A 217 2.26 -27.99 1.00
CA PHE A 217 3.13 -29.10 0.69
C PHE A 217 4.48 -28.60 0.17
N CYS A 218 5.51 -29.41 0.36
CA CYS A 218 6.87 -29.10 -0.05
C CYS A 218 7.02 -29.33 -1.55
N GLY A 219 7.28 -28.27 -2.32
CA GLY A 219 7.51 -28.38 -3.77
C GLY A 219 8.75 -29.19 -4.17
N HIS A 220 9.58 -29.67 -3.22
CA HIS A 220 10.71 -30.55 -3.51
C HIS A 220 10.39 -32.05 -3.33
N CYS A 221 9.62 -32.42 -2.30
CA CYS A 221 9.40 -33.83 -1.95
C CYS A 221 7.93 -34.22 -1.76
N GLY A 222 6.98 -33.29 -1.92
CA GLY A 222 5.55 -33.52 -1.79
C GLY A 222 5.02 -33.60 -0.35
N GLU A 223 5.88 -33.78 0.66
CA GLU A 223 5.44 -33.90 2.06
C GLU A 223 4.87 -32.58 2.63
N LYS A 224 4.03 -32.67 3.66
CA LYS A 224 3.44 -31.50 4.33
C LYS A 224 4.52 -30.52 4.81
N THR A 225 4.12 -29.26 4.90
CA THR A 225 4.93 -28.20 5.49
C THR A 225 4.29 -27.73 6.78
N ILE A 226 5.12 -27.47 7.77
CA ILE A 226 4.70 -26.97 9.09
C ILE A 226 5.16 -25.52 9.28
N PRO A 227 4.33 -24.65 9.88
CA PRO A 227 4.73 -23.31 10.27
C PRO A 227 5.96 -23.33 11.19
N LYS A 228 6.85 -22.35 11.02
CA LYS A 228 7.98 -22.07 11.90
C LYS A 228 8.12 -20.56 12.10
N GLU A 229 8.79 -20.18 13.18
CA GLU A 229 9.01 -18.76 13.53
C GLU A 229 7.69 -17.96 13.58
N ALA A 230 6.71 -18.48 14.33
CA ALA A 230 5.41 -17.86 14.50
C ALA A 230 4.67 -17.61 13.17
N GLY A 231 4.81 -18.55 12.22
CA GLY A 231 4.19 -18.45 10.90
C GLY A 231 4.93 -17.53 9.91
N ARG A 232 6.12 -17.00 10.24
CA ARG A 232 6.90 -16.17 9.29
C ARG A 232 7.59 -16.97 8.20
N ARG A 233 7.75 -18.28 8.40
CA ARG A 233 8.21 -19.22 7.38
C ARG A 233 7.59 -20.59 7.58
N LYS A 234 7.84 -21.49 6.64
CA LYS A 234 7.44 -22.89 6.69
C LYS A 234 8.66 -23.79 6.55
N GLN A 235 8.51 -25.02 7.00
CA GLN A 235 9.53 -26.05 6.86
C GLN A 235 8.87 -27.38 6.49
N CYS A 236 9.48 -28.13 5.57
CA CYS A 236 9.03 -29.48 5.27
C CYS A 236 9.08 -30.37 6.52
N SER A 237 8.03 -31.15 6.78
CA SER A 237 7.97 -32.07 7.93
C SER A 237 8.77 -33.35 7.72
N ASN A 238 9.20 -33.66 6.49
CA ASN A 238 10.11 -34.78 6.25
C ASN A 238 11.50 -34.45 6.83
N GLU A 239 11.94 -35.24 7.81
CA GLU A 239 13.21 -35.09 8.51
C GLU A 239 14.44 -35.19 7.59
N SER A 240 14.34 -35.93 6.48
CA SER A 240 15.41 -36.03 5.48
C SER A 240 15.47 -34.81 4.54
N CYS A 241 14.35 -34.10 4.37
CA CYS A 241 14.25 -32.95 3.47
C CYS A 241 14.52 -31.63 4.21
N LYS A 242 13.76 -31.34 5.28
CA LYS A 242 13.87 -30.13 6.12
C LYS A 242 13.93 -28.78 5.38
N LYS A 243 13.56 -28.72 4.09
CA LYS A 243 13.63 -27.52 3.25
C LYS A 243 12.83 -26.38 3.89
N ARG A 244 13.45 -25.21 3.96
CA ARG A 244 12.84 -23.96 4.44
C ARG A 244 12.14 -23.27 3.28
N ILE A 245 10.95 -22.74 3.53
CA ILE A 245 10.10 -22.09 2.53
C ILE A 245 9.69 -20.74 3.11
N TYR A 246 9.90 -19.68 2.33
CA TYR A 246 9.61 -18.30 2.72
C TYR A 246 8.39 -17.77 1.98
N PRO A 247 7.73 -16.71 2.51
CA PRO A 247 6.64 -16.02 1.82
C PRO A 247 7.03 -15.60 0.41
N ARG A 248 6.14 -15.87 -0.55
CA ARG A 248 6.30 -15.49 -1.96
C ARG A 248 5.91 -14.02 -2.14
N VAL A 249 6.74 -13.28 -2.88
CA VAL A 249 6.45 -11.92 -3.37
C VAL A 249 6.81 -11.91 -4.85
N ASP A 250 5.84 -11.58 -5.69
CA ASP A 250 6.02 -11.55 -7.15
C ASP A 250 6.30 -10.12 -7.61
N PRO A 251 7.51 -9.81 -8.09
CA PRO A 251 7.84 -8.46 -8.52
C PRO A 251 7.20 -8.15 -9.88
N VAL A 252 6.64 -6.95 -10.00
CA VAL A 252 5.93 -6.45 -11.17
C VAL A 252 6.44 -5.05 -11.46
N VAL A 253 6.95 -4.81 -12.66
CA VAL A 253 7.29 -3.45 -13.09
C VAL A 253 6.02 -2.73 -13.53
N ILE A 254 5.91 -1.45 -13.22
CA ILE A 254 4.84 -0.58 -13.71
C ILE A 254 5.46 0.73 -14.17
N MET A 255 5.19 1.14 -15.40
CA MET A 255 5.93 2.23 -16.04
C MET A 255 5.02 3.22 -16.72
N LEU A 256 5.28 4.51 -16.48
CA LEU A 256 4.76 5.59 -17.31
C LEU A 256 5.79 5.87 -18.40
N VAL A 257 5.42 5.57 -19.65
CA VAL A 257 6.28 5.80 -20.81
C VAL A 257 6.05 7.21 -21.33
N ILE A 258 7.12 7.99 -21.44
CA ILE A 258 7.09 9.43 -21.71
C ILE A 258 7.75 9.70 -23.06
N ASP A 259 7.04 10.42 -23.91
CA ASP A 259 7.57 11.09 -25.10
C ASP A 259 7.92 12.53 -24.70
N ARG A 260 9.22 12.78 -24.53
CA ARG A 260 9.74 14.08 -24.08
C ARG A 260 9.53 15.18 -25.13
N GLU A 261 9.60 14.83 -26.42
CA GLU A 261 9.57 15.81 -27.50
C GLU A 261 8.16 16.38 -27.70
N ASN A 262 7.14 15.55 -27.55
CA ASN A 262 5.75 15.94 -27.77
C ASN A 262 4.95 16.16 -26.47
N ASP A 263 5.64 16.18 -25.32
CA ASP A 263 5.07 16.37 -23.98
C ASP A 263 3.82 15.52 -23.67
N ARG A 264 3.95 14.22 -23.90
CA ARG A 264 2.85 13.25 -23.77
C ARG A 264 3.32 11.95 -23.13
N ALA A 265 2.37 11.20 -22.57
CA ALA A 265 2.63 9.91 -21.94
C ALA A 265 1.75 8.82 -22.56
N LEU A 266 2.30 7.62 -22.68
CA LEU A 266 1.57 6.44 -23.13
C LEU A 266 0.77 5.89 -21.97
N LEU A 267 -0.51 5.65 -22.20
CA LEU A 267 -1.38 4.96 -21.25
C LEU A 267 -2.12 3.83 -21.97
N GLY A 268 -2.28 2.73 -21.25
CA GLY A 268 -2.99 1.54 -21.71
C GLY A 268 -4.35 1.37 -21.02
N ARG A 269 -5.19 0.57 -21.65
CA ARG A 269 -6.50 0.14 -21.17
C ARG A 269 -6.64 -1.36 -21.40
N GLN A 270 -7.14 -2.08 -20.40
CA GLN A 270 -7.44 -3.51 -20.49
C GLN A 270 -8.96 -3.72 -20.49
N SER A 271 -9.44 -4.72 -21.20
CA SER A 271 -10.88 -5.03 -21.33
C SER A 271 -11.57 -5.33 -19.99
N ARG A 272 -10.80 -5.83 -19.00
CA ARG A 272 -11.26 -6.08 -17.63
C ARG A 272 -11.40 -4.83 -16.77
N PHE A 273 -10.86 -3.70 -17.21
CA PHE A 273 -10.94 -2.45 -16.46
C PHE A 273 -12.32 -1.82 -16.60
N VAL A 274 -12.65 -0.97 -15.63
CA VAL A 274 -13.86 -0.14 -15.71
C VAL A 274 -13.77 0.69 -17.01
N PRO A 275 -14.83 0.77 -17.82
CA PRO A 275 -14.79 1.48 -19.08
C PRO A 275 -14.25 2.90 -18.91
N ARG A 276 -13.32 3.31 -19.78
CA ARG A 276 -12.60 4.61 -19.75
C ARG A 276 -11.52 4.77 -18.68
N MET A 277 -11.16 3.71 -17.95
CA MET A 277 -9.98 3.73 -17.08
C MET A 277 -8.70 3.53 -17.90
N TRP A 278 -7.79 4.51 -17.80
CA TRP A 278 -6.46 4.46 -18.41
C TRP A 278 -5.40 4.31 -17.31
N SER A 279 -4.35 3.54 -17.57
CA SER A 279 -3.29 3.30 -16.59
C SER A 279 -1.91 3.17 -17.25
N CYS A 280 -0.89 3.13 -16.41
CA CYS A 280 0.46 2.73 -16.81
C CYS A 280 0.46 1.28 -17.33
N LEU A 281 1.44 0.97 -18.18
CA LEU A 281 1.75 -0.42 -18.57
C LEU A 281 2.40 -1.14 -17.38
N ALA A 282 2.21 -2.45 -17.28
CA ALA A 282 2.77 -3.22 -16.17
C ALA A 282 2.83 -4.73 -16.44
N GLY A 283 3.93 -5.36 -16.05
CA GLY A 283 4.07 -6.80 -16.18
C GLY A 283 5.09 -7.43 -15.25
N PHE A 284 5.11 -8.76 -15.24
CA PHE A 284 5.94 -9.54 -14.31
C PHE A 284 7.39 -9.56 -14.78
N ILE A 285 8.31 -9.62 -13.82
CA ILE A 285 9.73 -9.83 -14.13
C ILE A 285 9.98 -11.30 -14.44
N GLU A 286 10.80 -11.58 -15.45
CA GLU A 286 11.23 -12.93 -15.77
C GLU A 286 12.51 -13.37 -15.02
N PRO A 287 12.73 -14.68 -14.81
CA PRO A 287 13.96 -15.18 -14.21
C PRO A 287 15.19 -14.80 -15.04
N GLY A 288 16.12 -14.06 -14.43
CA GLY A 288 17.36 -13.61 -15.07
C GLY A 288 17.27 -12.22 -15.70
N GLU A 289 16.12 -11.56 -15.58
CA GLU A 289 15.86 -10.21 -16.10
C GLU A 289 16.08 -9.13 -15.04
N SER A 290 16.69 -8.00 -15.41
CA SER A 290 16.74 -6.79 -14.60
C SER A 290 15.40 -6.05 -14.59
N LEU A 291 15.16 -5.16 -13.62
CA LEU A 291 13.94 -4.35 -13.59
C LEU A 291 13.81 -3.49 -14.86
N GLU A 292 14.92 -2.93 -15.32
CA GLU A 292 14.98 -2.07 -16.50
C GLU A 292 14.83 -2.86 -17.81
N GLU A 293 15.27 -4.12 -17.85
CA GLU A 293 15.02 -5.03 -18.96
C GLU A 293 13.52 -5.37 -19.03
N ALA A 294 12.89 -5.72 -17.90
CA ALA A 294 11.46 -5.98 -17.83
C ALA A 294 10.62 -4.78 -18.29
N VAL A 295 10.98 -3.56 -17.87
CA VAL A 295 10.31 -2.34 -18.35
C VAL A 295 10.39 -2.20 -19.88
N ARG A 296 11.54 -2.53 -20.48
CA ARG A 296 11.72 -2.46 -21.94
C ARG A 296 10.93 -3.54 -22.66
N ARG A 297 11.01 -4.78 -22.19
CA ARG A 297 10.31 -5.94 -22.77
C ARG A 297 8.80 -5.72 -22.72
N GLU A 298 8.24 -5.47 -21.55
CA GLU A 298 6.80 -5.29 -21.36
C GLU A 298 6.25 -4.12 -22.17
N THR A 299 6.98 -2.99 -22.26
CA THR A 299 6.55 -1.85 -23.09
C THR A 299 6.54 -2.21 -24.59
N TYR A 300 7.50 -3.01 -25.03
CA TYR A 300 7.57 -3.45 -26.42
C TYR A 300 6.51 -4.51 -26.75
N GLU A 301 6.28 -5.47 -25.85
CA GLU A 301 5.27 -6.52 -26.00
C GLU A 301 3.85 -5.94 -26.05
N GLU A 302 3.48 -5.12 -25.07
CA GLU A 302 2.10 -4.61 -24.96
C GLU A 302 1.76 -3.51 -25.98
N ALA A 303 2.74 -2.67 -26.37
CA ALA A 303 2.49 -1.46 -27.15
C ALA A 303 3.43 -1.22 -28.34
N GLY A 304 4.44 -2.07 -28.57
CA GLY A 304 5.40 -1.91 -29.67
C GLY A 304 6.38 -0.74 -29.50
N ILE A 305 6.45 -0.14 -28.31
CA ILE A 305 7.27 1.05 -28.07
C ILE A 305 8.65 0.67 -27.53
N GLU A 306 9.69 1.08 -28.24
CA GLU A 306 11.07 0.97 -27.76
C GLU A 306 11.34 2.05 -26.72
N VAL A 307 11.92 1.69 -25.58
CA VAL A 307 12.28 2.65 -24.53
C VAL A 307 13.78 2.64 -24.22
N GLY A 308 14.31 3.83 -23.97
CA GLY A 308 15.71 4.10 -23.68
C GLY A 308 16.00 4.10 -22.19
N GLU A 309 16.10 5.31 -21.64
CA GLU A 309 16.34 5.55 -20.22
C GLU A 309 15.13 5.06 -19.38
N VAL A 310 15.42 4.43 -18.24
CA VAL A 310 14.45 3.91 -17.28
C VAL A 310 14.86 4.43 -15.90
N VAL A 311 13.96 5.14 -15.22
CA VAL A 311 14.23 5.82 -13.95
C VAL A 311 13.25 5.31 -12.89
N TYR A 312 13.79 4.73 -11.82
CA TYR A 312 12.99 4.30 -10.67
C TYR A 312 12.28 5.49 -10.01
N HIS A 313 11.01 5.31 -9.69
CA HIS A 313 10.19 6.28 -8.96
C HIS A 313 9.94 5.83 -7.51
N SER A 314 9.22 4.72 -7.34
CA SER A 314 8.83 4.21 -6.02
C SER A 314 8.41 2.74 -6.10
N SER A 315 8.05 2.13 -4.97
CA SER A 315 7.50 0.78 -4.94
C SER A 315 6.28 0.69 -4.01
N GLN A 316 5.37 -0.22 -4.33
CA GLN A 316 4.13 -0.44 -3.60
C GLN A 316 3.88 -1.95 -3.43
N PRO A 317 3.74 -2.45 -2.18
CA PRO A 317 3.18 -3.78 -1.95
C PRO A 317 1.73 -3.83 -2.45
N TRP A 318 1.38 -4.92 -3.15
CA TRP A 318 0.06 -5.07 -3.75
C TRP A 318 -0.54 -6.44 -3.40
N PRO A 319 -1.02 -6.60 -2.16
CA PRO A 319 -1.68 -7.82 -1.68
C PRO A 319 -3.16 -7.82 -2.08
N VAL A 320 -3.50 -7.29 -3.26
CA VAL A 320 -4.87 -7.25 -3.82
C VAL A 320 -5.01 -7.98 -5.16
N GLY A 321 -4.01 -8.78 -5.52
CA GLY A 321 -4.06 -9.71 -6.65
C GLY A 321 -5.01 -10.89 -6.41
N PRO A 322 -5.11 -11.82 -7.37
CA PRO A 322 -5.87 -13.07 -7.21
C PRO A 322 -5.37 -13.91 -6.03
N SER A 323 -6.22 -14.76 -5.43
CA SER A 323 -5.81 -15.62 -4.30
C SER A 323 -4.65 -16.57 -4.59
N SER A 324 -4.36 -16.87 -5.86
CA SER A 324 -3.17 -17.62 -6.29
C SER A 324 -1.85 -16.84 -6.20
N ILE A 325 -1.92 -15.52 -6.00
CA ILE A 325 -0.79 -14.59 -5.95
C ILE A 325 -0.90 -13.82 -4.61
N PRO A 326 -0.21 -14.29 -3.55
CA PRO A 326 -0.39 -13.73 -2.21
C PRO A 326 -0.06 -12.23 -2.12
N CYS A 327 1.00 -11.81 -2.81
CA CYS A 327 1.45 -10.42 -2.81
C CYS A 327 2.31 -10.14 -4.04
N GLN A 328 1.96 -9.10 -4.78
CA GLN A 328 2.83 -8.52 -5.79
C GLN A 328 3.64 -7.37 -5.17
N LEU A 329 4.85 -7.12 -5.68
CA LEU A 329 5.59 -5.90 -5.41
C LEU A 329 5.61 -5.07 -6.68
N MET A 330 4.80 -4.01 -6.71
CA MET A 330 4.79 -3.08 -7.83
C MET A 330 6.02 -2.18 -7.72
N VAL A 331 6.81 -2.11 -8.78
CA VAL A 331 8.01 -1.27 -8.86
C VAL A 331 7.80 -0.25 -9.97
N GLY A 332 7.62 1.00 -9.58
CA GLY A 332 7.24 2.11 -10.44
C GLY A 332 8.43 2.75 -11.15
N PHE A 333 8.30 2.99 -12.45
CA PHE A 333 9.32 3.62 -13.29
C PHE A 333 8.75 4.73 -14.18
N PHE A 334 9.60 5.71 -14.48
CA PHE A 334 9.48 6.52 -15.69
C PHE A 334 10.36 5.89 -16.77
N ALA A 335 9.79 5.68 -17.96
CA ALA A 335 10.52 5.16 -19.12
C ALA A 335 10.44 6.18 -20.25
N PHE A 336 11.51 6.35 -21.02
CA PHE A 336 11.56 7.36 -22.08
C PHE A 336 11.54 6.71 -23.46
N ALA A 337 10.54 7.05 -24.27
CA ALA A 337 10.32 6.45 -25.57
C ALA A 337 11.41 6.84 -26.59
N LYS A 338 11.77 5.87 -27.43
CA LYS A 338 12.64 6.02 -28.60
C LYS A 338 11.88 5.87 -29.91
N SER A 339 10.79 5.11 -29.90
CA SER A 339 9.84 5.00 -31.01
C SER A 339 8.47 5.54 -30.56
N LEU A 340 7.61 5.90 -31.53
CA LEU A 340 6.32 6.54 -31.26
C LEU A 340 5.13 5.80 -31.91
N GLU A 341 5.40 4.88 -32.82
CA GLU A 341 4.39 4.08 -33.50
C GLU A 341 3.87 2.98 -32.56
N ILE A 342 2.60 3.08 -32.19
CA ILE A 342 1.97 2.13 -31.28
C ILE A 342 1.50 0.92 -32.06
N ASN A 343 1.92 -0.27 -31.64
CA ASN A 343 1.38 -1.54 -32.07
C ASN A 343 0.86 -2.30 -30.85
N VAL A 344 -0.44 -2.25 -30.61
CA VAL A 344 -1.06 -2.82 -29.40
C VAL A 344 -1.24 -4.32 -29.55
N ASP A 345 -0.73 -5.09 -28.59
CA ASP A 345 -1.15 -6.48 -28.43
C ASP A 345 -2.59 -6.55 -27.90
N LYS A 346 -3.50 -7.01 -28.76
CA LYS A 346 -4.94 -7.11 -28.45
C LYS A 346 -5.30 -8.30 -27.57
N GLU A 347 -4.36 -9.22 -27.32
CA GLU A 347 -4.58 -10.30 -26.35
C GLU A 347 -4.52 -9.75 -24.91
N GLU A 348 -3.67 -8.76 -24.66
CA GLU A 348 -3.46 -8.19 -23.32
C GLU A 348 -4.15 -6.84 -23.11
N LEU A 349 -4.02 -5.92 -24.08
CA LEU A 349 -4.57 -4.57 -24.01
C LEU A 349 -5.75 -4.40 -24.97
N GLU A 350 -6.80 -3.75 -24.47
CA GLU A 350 -7.87 -3.28 -25.35
C GLU A 350 -7.36 -2.13 -26.23
N ASP A 351 -6.55 -1.24 -25.67
CA ASP A 351 -6.02 -0.06 -26.35
C ASP A 351 -4.81 0.56 -25.64
N ALA A 352 -3.99 1.31 -26.38
CA ALA A 352 -2.91 2.13 -25.85
C ALA A 352 -2.80 3.42 -26.66
N GLN A 353 -2.69 4.56 -25.98
CA GLN A 353 -2.69 5.87 -26.62
C GLN A 353 -1.72 6.83 -25.95
N TRP A 354 -1.18 7.74 -26.77
CA TRP A 354 -0.44 8.89 -26.28
C TRP A 354 -1.41 9.98 -25.82
N HIS A 355 -1.26 10.44 -24.58
CA HIS A 355 -2.06 11.51 -24.02
C HIS A 355 -1.20 12.71 -23.63
N SER A 356 -1.63 13.90 -24.05
CA SER A 356 -0.94 15.14 -23.72
C SER A 356 -0.94 15.37 -22.22
N ARG A 357 0.10 16.03 -21.70
CA ARG A 357 0.16 16.41 -20.29
C ARG A 357 -1.04 17.26 -19.88
N GLU A 358 -1.52 18.13 -20.77
CA GLU A 358 -2.69 18.98 -20.54
C GLU A 358 -3.96 18.14 -20.32
N ASP A 359 -4.22 17.14 -21.17
CA ASP A 359 -5.40 16.28 -21.04
C ASP A 359 -5.34 15.43 -19.77
N VAL A 360 -4.15 14.92 -19.43
CA VAL A 360 -3.93 14.19 -18.18
C VAL A 360 -4.20 15.07 -16.96
N ARG A 361 -3.72 16.33 -16.95
CA ARG A 361 -4.02 17.29 -15.87
C ARG A 361 -5.52 17.57 -15.76
N LYS A 362 -6.21 17.78 -16.88
CA LYS A 362 -7.67 17.99 -16.89
C LYS A 362 -8.40 16.78 -16.32
N ALA A 363 -8.05 15.57 -16.73
CA ALA A 363 -8.65 14.34 -16.24
C ALA A 363 -8.41 14.14 -14.72
N LEU A 364 -7.20 14.43 -14.22
CA LEU A 364 -6.90 14.41 -12.78
C LEU A 364 -7.72 15.43 -11.98
N ALA A 365 -8.00 16.61 -12.55
CA ALA A 365 -8.75 17.66 -11.88
C ALA A 365 -10.27 17.38 -11.79
N VAL A 366 -10.82 16.68 -12.78
CA VAL A 366 -12.25 16.31 -12.83
C VAL A 366 -12.56 15.05 -12.00
N ALA A 367 -11.55 14.24 -11.67
CA ALA A 367 -11.76 12.98 -10.97
C ALA A 367 -12.32 13.17 -9.55
N GLU A 368 -13.51 12.61 -9.31
CA GLU A 368 -14.20 12.68 -8.01
C GLU A 368 -13.72 11.61 -7.01
N TYR A 369 -12.41 11.45 -6.82
CA TYR A 369 -11.84 10.40 -5.94
C TYR A 369 -12.35 10.48 -4.50
N LYS A 370 -12.52 11.70 -3.97
CA LYS A 370 -13.08 11.92 -2.64
C LYS A 370 -14.52 11.43 -2.53
N LYS A 371 -15.34 11.63 -3.55
CA LYS A 371 -16.73 11.16 -3.57
C LYS A 371 -16.76 9.62 -3.57
N ALA A 372 -15.95 8.99 -4.43
CA ALA A 372 -15.83 7.53 -4.46
C ALA A 372 -15.37 6.95 -3.11
N GLN A 373 -14.41 7.62 -2.45
CA GLN A 373 -13.95 7.25 -1.10
C GLN A 373 -15.09 7.34 -0.09
N LYS A 374 -15.81 8.48 -0.02
CA LYS A 374 -16.94 8.69 0.89
C LYS A 374 -18.06 7.66 0.68
N THR A 375 -18.45 7.42 -0.57
CA THR A 375 -19.48 6.44 -0.93
C THR A 375 -19.06 5.04 -0.49
N THR A 376 -17.81 4.66 -0.72
CA THR A 376 -17.31 3.34 -0.31
C THR A 376 -17.22 3.22 1.22
N ALA A 377 -16.81 4.29 1.92
CA ALA A 377 -16.77 4.32 3.38
C ALA A 377 -18.17 4.17 4.01
N ALA A 378 -19.17 4.87 3.47
CA ALA A 378 -20.57 4.71 3.87
C ALA A 378 -21.08 3.29 3.62
N LYS A 379 -20.66 2.65 2.53
CA LYS A 379 -21.00 1.26 2.22
C LYS A 379 -20.39 0.27 3.23
N VAL A 380 -19.12 0.44 3.58
CA VAL A 380 -18.47 -0.35 4.63
C VAL A 380 -19.20 -0.19 5.97
N ASP A 381 -19.63 1.02 6.31
CA ASP A 381 -20.44 1.27 7.50
C ASP A 381 -21.78 0.52 7.49
N GLN A 382 -22.50 0.54 6.35
CA GLN A 382 -23.75 -0.21 6.18
C GLN A 382 -23.54 -1.73 6.28
N MET A 383 -22.41 -2.25 5.77
CA MET A 383 -22.04 -3.66 5.93
C MET A 383 -21.78 -4.01 7.41
N CYS A 384 -21.06 -3.17 8.14
CA CYS A 384 -20.80 -3.35 9.58
C CYS A 384 -22.10 -3.31 10.39
N LYS A 385 -23.07 -2.46 10.02
CA LYS A 385 -24.39 -2.37 10.66
C LYS A 385 -25.35 -3.51 10.28
N GLY A 386 -24.95 -4.41 9.36
CA GLY A 386 -25.77 -5.53 8.91
C GLY A 386 -26.91 -5.14 7.96
N VAL A 387 -26.87 -3.93 7.38
CA VAL A 387 -27.89 -3.41 6.47
C VAL A 387 -27.70 -3.96 5.06
N GLU A 388 -26.46 -4.10 4.60
CA GLU A 388 -26.11 -4.69 3.31
C GLU A 388 -25.47 -6.09 3.44
N LYS A 389 -25.81 -7.01 2.54
CA LYS A 389 -25.15 -8.33 2.43
C LYS A 389 -23.92 -8.21 1.53
N GLY A 390 -22.75 -8.62 2.03
CA GLY A 390 -21.43 -8.44 1.41
C GLY A 390 -21.22 -9.05 0.03
N GLN A 391 -21.80 -8.43 -1.00
CA GLN A 391 -21.51 -8.68 -2.41
C GLN A 391 -20.12 -8.11 -2.78
N SER A 392 -19.51 -8.65 -3.84
CA SER A 392 -18.18 -8.25 -4.33
C SER A 392 -18.26 -6.89 -5.03
N LEU A 393 -17.48 -5.92 -4.58
CA LEU A 393 -17.63 -4.50 -4.95
C LEU A 393 -16.60 -3.99 -5.96
N SER A 394 -15.86 -4.88 -6.63
CA SER A 394 -14.93 -4.46 -7.68
C SER A 394 -15.64 -3.91 -8.93
N ALA A 395 -16.95 -4.16 -9.08
CA ALA A 395 -17.76 -3.68 -10.20
C ALA A 395 -18.44 -2.32 -9.94
N ASP A 396 -18.48 -1.84 -8.69
CA ASP A 396 -19.19 -0.61 -8.30
C ASP A 396 -18.32 0.66 -8.41
N PHE A 397 -17.26 0.63 -9.20
CA PHE A 397 -16.57 1.86 -9.65
C PHE A 397 -17.38 2.63 -10.73
N ASN A 398 -18.70 2.43 -10.75
CA ASN A 398 -19.59 3.36 -11.42
C ASN A 398 -19.63 4.63 -10.57
N VAL A 399 -18.73 5.56 -10.90
CA VAL A 399 -18.97 6.98 -10.64
C VAL A 399 -20.31 7.29 -11.31
N GLU A 400 -21.39 7.29 -10.52
CA GLU A 400 -22.73 7.65 -11.00
C GLU A 400 -22.68 9.08 -11.57
N SER A 401 -22.72 9.12 -12.90
CA SER A 401 -23.43 10.10 -13.73
C SER A 401 -23.38 11.56 -13.26
N GLY A 402 -22.22 12.20 -13.45
CA GLY A 402 -22.13 13.53 -14.08
C GLY A 402 -21.64 13.36 -15.52
N GLU A 403 -21.56 14.43 -16.33
CA GLU A 403 -20.96 14.38 -17.69
C GLU A 403 -19.69 13.53 -17.66
N LEU A 404 -19.76 12.32 -18.23
CA LEU A 404 -18.75 11.29 -17.98
C LEU A 404 -17.41 11.81 -18.51
N ALA A 405 -16.47 12.06 -17.61
CA ALA A 405 -15.13 12.45 -18.00
C ALA A 405 -14.61 11.46 -19.05
N PRO A 406 -14.05 11.93 -20.17
CA PRO A 406 -13.64 11.08 -21.29
C PRO A 406 -12.54 10.07 -20.88
N MET A 407 -11.87 10.32 -19.77
CA MET A 407 -10.76 9.56 -19.23
C MET A 407 -10.74 9.70 -17.70
N PHE A 408 -10.42 8.61 -17.00
CA PHE A 408 -10.03 8.68 -15.60
C PHE A 408 -8.90 7.69 -15.31
N PHE A 409 -8.15 7.94 -14.24
CA PHE A 409 -7.03 7.12 -13.80
C PHE A 409 -7.36 6.38 -12.51
N PRO A 410 -6.60 5.33 -12.15
CA PRO A 410 -6.65 4.77 -10.79
C PRO A 410 -6.59 5.87 -9.73
N GLY A 411 -7.26 5.62 -8.59
CA GLY A 411 -7.27 6.58 -7.48
C GLY A 411 -5.90 6.75 -6.82
N PRO A 412 -5.75 7.77 -5.97
CA PRO A 412 -4.49 8.15 -5.33
C PRO A 412 -3.89 7.08 -4.40
N PHE A 413 -4.59 5.97 -4.15
CA PHE A 413 -4.05 4.79 -3.48
C PHE A 413 -3.14 3.92 -4.37
N ALA A 414 -3.19 4.07 -5.70
CA ALA A 414 -2.48 3.22 -6.65
C ALA A 414 -1.18 3.88 -7.13
N ILE A 415 -0.08 3.11 -7.24
CA ILE A 415 1.21 3.58 -7.75
C ILE A 415 1.12 4.18 -9.16
N ALA A 416 0.21 3.68 -10.01
CA ALA A 416 -0.07 4.27 -11.32
C ALA A 416 -0.52 5.73 -11.21
N HIS A 417 -1.40 6.05 -10.26
CA HIS A 417 -1.83 7.43 -10.00
C HIS A 417 -0.63 8.29 -9.61
N HIS A 418 0.26 7.78 -8.77
CA HIS A 418 1.46 8.51 -8.35
C HIS A 418 2.41 8.78 -9.51
N LEU A 419 2.65 7.79 -10.39
CA LEU A 419 3.46 8.01 -11.60
C LEU A 419 2.84 9.08 -12.50
N ILE A 420 1.55 8.94 -12.81
CA ILE A 420 0.81 9.85 -13.69
C ILE A 420 0.75 11.27 -13.12
N SER A 421 0.38 11.41 -11.85
CA SER A 421 0.26 12.71 -11.19
C SER A 421 1.61 13.39 -10.95
N THR A 422 2.65 12.64 -10.59
CA THR A 422 4.01 13.17 -10.44
C THR A 422 4.50 13.70 -11.77
N TRP A 423 4.38 12.92 -12.86
CA TRP A 423 4.72 13.42 -14.19
C TRP A 423 3.85 14.65 -14.52
N ALA A 424 2.53 14.53 -14.52
CA ALA A 424 1.63 15.61 -14.92
C ALA A 424 1.88 16.92 -14.16
N ASN A 425 2.23 16.89 -12.88
CA ASN A 425 2.44 18.10 -12.07
C ASN A 425 3.90 18.58 -12.01
N GLN A 426 4.86 17.87 -12.59
CA GLN A 426 6.21 18.41 -12.77
C GLN A 426 6.18 19.56 -13.79
N ASP A 427 6.73 20.71 -13.40
CA ASP A 427 6.97 21.81 -14.31
C ASP A 427 8.01 21.38 -15.35
N VAL A 428 7.68 21.54 -16.64
CA VAL A 428 8.65 21.37 -17.72
C VAL A 428 9.70 22.47 -17.54
N PRO A 429 10.99 22.16 -17.36
CA PRO A 429 12.01 23.19 -17.36
C PRO A 429 11.96 23.90 -18.72
N THR A 430 11.57 25.17 -18.71
CA THR A 430 11.73 26.03 -19.88
C THR A 430 13.22 26.31 -20.04
N ASP A 431 13.90 25.54 -20.88
CA ASP A 431 15.31 25.77 -21.18
C ASP A 431 15.50 27.17 -21.77
N GLY A 432 16.23 28.03 -21.06
CA GLY A 432 16.43 29.40 -21.49
C GLY A 432 17.24 30.35 -20.61
N VAL A 433 17.85 29.96 -19.49
CA VAL A 433 18.88 30.78 -18.83
C VAL A 433 19.91 29.89 -18.12
N LYS A 434 21.18 30.01 -18.51
CA LYS A 434 22.35 29.37 -17.88
C LYS A 434 22.35 29.58 -16.36
N ALA A 435 22.13 28.52 -15.59
CA ALA A 435 22.44 28.50 -14.16
C ALA A 435 23.89 28.01 -13.97
N GLY A 436 24.79 28.97 -13.77
CA GLY A 436 26.16 28.72 -13.37
C GLY A 436 26.23 28.06 -11.99
N SER A 437 27.11 27.08 -11.88
CA SER A 437 27.54 26.40 -10.68
C SER A 437 27.72 27.30 -9.45
N LYS A 438 27.25 26.83 -8.29
CA LYS A 438 27.99 26.85 -7.01
C LYS A 438 27.19 26.10 -5.93
N GLN A 439 27.51 24.82 -5.71
CA GLN A 439 27.31 24.20 -4.40
C GLN A 439 28.47 24.64 -3.48
N PRO A 440 28.22 25.03 -2.22
CA PRO A 440 29.26 25.04 -1.21
C PRO A 440 29.42 23.63 -0.64
N SER A 441 30.63 23.12 -0.75
CA SER A 441 31.14 21.91 -0.10
C SER A 441 31.17 22.06 1.42
N SER A 442 30.57 21.12 2.14
CA SER A 442 30.92 20.75 3.52
C SER A 442 30.23 19.43 3.84
N SER A 443 30.82 18.39 4.41
CA SER A 443 32.20 18.02 4.68
C SER A 443 32.11 16.59 5.21
N ILE A 444 32.84 15.68 4.59
CA ILE A 444 33.13 14.34 5.12
C ILE A 444 33.97 14.49 6.38
N LEU A 445 33.70 13.69 7.42
CA LEU A 445 34.62 13.15 8.43
C LEU A 445 33.80 12.22 9.35
N ASN A 446 33.82 10.90 9.09
CA ASN A 446 34.68 9.87 9.73
C ASN A 446 34.16 9.39 11.10
N LEU A 447 33.51 8.21 11.15
CA LEU A 447 34.10 6.89 11.42
C LEU A 447 33.02 5.80 11.37
#